data_AF-A0A8J6G5Q2-F1
#
_entry.id   AF-A0A8J6G5Q2-F1
#
_cell.length_a   1.000
_cell.length_b   1.000
_cell.length_c   1.000
_cell.angle_alpha   90.00
_cell.angle_beta   90.00
_cell.angle_gamma   90.00
#
_symmetry.space_group_name_H-M   'P 1'
#
loop_
_entity.id
_entity.type
_entity.pdbx_description
1 polymer ?
#
loop_
_entity_poly.entity_id
_entity_poly.type
_entity_poly.pdbx_seq_one_letter_code
_entity_poly.pdbx_strand_id
1 'polypeptide(L)'
;MTLLLLRMMRTKKKQTDDIPVWDQEFLKVDQGTLFELILAANYLDIKGLLDVTCKTVANMIKEIRTTFNIKNDFTEEEEAQVRKENQWSEEK
;
A
#
# COMPACT_ATOMS: atom_id res chain seq x y z
N MET A 1 13.19 -2.38 -0.13
CA MET A 1 12.41 -2.98 -1.23
C MET A 1 11.50 -4.11 -0.73
N THR A 2 12.03 -5.28 -0.36
CA THR A 2 11.23 -6.45 0.12
C THR A 2 10.41 -6.18 1.38
N LEU A 3 10.96 -5.47 2.38
CA LEU A 3 10.21 -5.08 3.58
C LEU A 3 9.16 -3.99 3.32
N LEU A 4 9.37 -3.14 2.31
CA LEU A 4 8.45 -2.08 1.93
C LEU A 4 7.23 -2.67 1.19
N LEU A 5 7.49 -3.63 0.29
CA LEU A 5 6.45 -4.42 -0.37
C LEU A 5 5.64 -5.26 0.63
N LEU A 6 6.29 -5.88 1.63
CA LEU A 6 5.55 -6.54 2.71
C LEU A 6 4.72 -5.52 3.52
N ARG A 7 5.25 -4.32 3.81
CA ARG A 7 4.48 -3.23 4.46
C ARG A 7 3.29 -2.76 3.62
N MET A 8 3.42 -2.70 2.30
CA MET A 8 2.33 -2.38 1.36
C MET A 8 1.26 -3.47 1.30
N MET A 9 1.64 -4.75 1.35
CA MET A 9 0.70 -5.86 1.48
C MET A 9 0.02 -5.90 2.87
N ARG A 10 0.58 -5.21 3.87
CA ARG A 10 0.10 -5.12 5.27
C ARG A 10 -0.83 -3.92 5.56
N THR A 11 -1.01 -2.96 4.65
CA THR A 11 -1.88 -1.78 4.89
C THR A 11 -3.37 -2.09 4.70
N LYS A 12 -4.17 -1.73 5.71
CA LYS A 12 -5.58 -2.11 5.89
C LYS A 12 -6.50 -1.90 4.68
N LYS A 13 -7.48 -2.79 4.61
CA LYS A 13 -8.66 -2.87 3.73
C LYS A 13 -9.62 -1.65 3.74
N LYS A 14 -9.32 -0.53 4.42
CA LYS A 14 -10.30 0.56 4.69
C LYS A 14 -9.94 1.96 4.16
N GLN A 15 -8.77 2.16 3.54
CA GLN A 15 -8.31 3.51 3.11
C GLN A 15 -7.80 3.58 1.67
N THR A 16 -7.95 2.52 0.88
CA THR A 16 -7.44 2.54 -0.50
C THR A 16 -8.33 3.34 -1.46
N ASP A 17 -9.55 3.67 -1.04
CA ASP A 17 -10.56 4.28 -1.90
C ASP A 17 -10.55 5.82 -1.78
N ASP A 18 -9.93 6.36 -0.73
CA ASP A 18 -9.75 7.80 -0.51
C ASP A 18 -8.39 8.28 -1.06
N ILE A 19 -8.18 8.09 -2.36
CA ILE A 19 -7.09 8.75 -3.09
C ILE A 19 -7.69 9.99 -3.79
N PRO A 20 -7.22 11.22 -3.50
CA PRO A 20 -7.66 12.42 -4.19
C PRO A 20 -7.55 12.29 -5.71
N VAL A 21 -8.50 12.85 -6.46
CA VAL A 21 -8.54 12.76 -7.94
C VAL A 21 -7.23 13.24 -8.57
N TRP A 22 -6.65 14.29 -8.02
CA TRP A 22 -5.36 14.80 -8.51
C TRP A 22 -4.24 13.78 -8.34
N ASP A 23 -4.17 13.09 -7.20
CA ASP A 23 -3.15 12.06 -6.95
C ASP A 23 -3.35 10.83 -7.85
N GLN A 24 -4.61 10.48 -8.18
CA GLN A 24 -4.89 9.40 -9.13
C GLN A 24 -4.33 9.73 -10.52
N GLU A 25 -4.54 10.96 -10.99
CA GLU A 25 -4.00 11.38 -12.29
C GLU A 25 -2.48 11.55 -12.24
N PHE A 26 -1.93 12.07 -11.15
CA PHE A 26 -0.48 12.21 -10.96
C PHE A 26 0.24 10.86 -10.95
N LEU A 27 -0.36 9.84 -10.32
CA LEU A 27 0.21 8.50 -10.23
C LEU A 27 -0.11 7.61 -11.43
N LYS A 28 -0.71 8.16 -12.48
CA LYS A 28 -0.95 7.47 -13.75
C LYS A 28 0.32 7.40 -14.59
N VAL A 29 1.34 6.77 -14.01
CA VAL A 29 2.65 6.53 -14.60
C VAL A 29 2.87 5.02 -14.79
N ASP A 30 3.92 4.64 -15.50
CA ASP A 30 4.30 3.24 -15.60
C ASP A 30 4.76 2.69 -14.24
N GLN A 31 4.75 1.35 -14.10
CA GLN A 31 5.10 0.69 -12.84
C GLN A 31 6.53 0.99 -12.38
N GLY A 32 7.48 1.13 -13.30
CA GLY A 32 8.87 1.45 -12.99
C GLY A 32 8.96 2.81 -12.30
N THR A 33 8.36 3.83 -12.92
CA THR A 33 8.26 5.18 -12.35
C THR A 33 7.54 5.18 -11.00
N LEU A 34 6.45 4.42 -10.85
CA LEU A 34 5.74 4.33 -9.56
C LEU A 34 6.63 3.75 -8.45
N PHE A 35 7.44 2.72 -8.74
CA PHE A 35 8.38 2.16 -7.78
C PHE A 35 9.52 3.14 -7.43
N GLU A 36 10.02 3.89 -8.40
CA GLU A 36 11.01 4.93 -8.13
C GLU A 36 10.44 6.04 -7.25
N LEU A 37 9.19 6.47 -7.48
CA LEU A 37 8.51 7.45 -6.64
C LEU A 37 8.35 6.95 -5.19
N ILE A 38 8.01 5.68 -5.01
CA ILE A 38 7.95 5.05 -3.68
C ILE A 38 9.31 5.09 -2.98
N LEU A 39 10.38 4.73 -3.70
CA LEU A 39 11.73 4.72 -3.13
C LEU A 39 12.20 6.14 -2.80
N ALA A 40 11.95 7.09 -3.68
CA ALA A 40 12.27 8.50 -3.47
C ALA A 40 11.49 9.08 -2.28
N ALA A 41 10.18 8.81 -2.18
CA ALA A 41 9.34 9.25 -1.08
C ALA A 41 9.83 8.69 0.26
N ASN A 42 10.23 7.41 0.29
CA ASN A 42 10.79 6.79 1.48
C ASN A 42 12.17 7.35 1.84
N TYR A 43 13.04 7.60 0.85
CA TYR A 43 14.37 8.15 1.08
C TYR A 43 14.31 9.60 1.61
N LEU A 44 13.37 10.39 1.10
CA LEU A 44 13.16 11.79 1.48
C LEU A 44 12.21 11.97 2.69
N ASP A 45 11.70 10.88 3.27
CA ASP A 45 10.73 10.87 4.37
C ASP A 45 9.44 11.69 4.10
N ILE A 46 8.94 11.63 2.86
CA ILE A 46 7.71 12.29 2.46
C ILE A 46 6.53 11.34 2.69
N LYS A 47 6.04 11.29 3.94
CA LYS A 47 4.95 10.40 4.37
C LYS A 47 3.72 10.44 3.46
N GLY A 48 3.29 11.63 3.02
CA GLY A 48 2.11 11.78 2.15
C GLY A 48 2.25 11.12 0.79
N LEU A 49 3.40 11.34 0.12
CA LEU A 49 3.70 10.73 -1.18
C LEU A 49 3.87 9.20 -1.04
N LEU A 50 4.50 8.76 0.04
CA LEU A 50 4.66 7.34 0.33
C LEU A 50 3.30 6.66 0.56
N ASP A 51 2.39 7.28 1.30
CA ASP A 51 1.05 6.74 1.56
C ASP A 51 0.23 6.60 0.27
N VAL A 52 0.19 7.66 -0.56
CA VAL A 52 -0.63 7.64 -1.77
C VAL A 52 -0.09 6.67 -2.83
N THR A 53 1.23 6.59 -2.99
CA THR A 53 1.85 5.60 -3.89
C THR A 53 1.63 4.16 -3.41
N CYS A 54 1.70 3.91 -2.09
CA CYS A 54 1.39 2.62 -1.50
C CYS A 54 -0.08 2.24 -1.71
N LYS A 55 -1.02 3.18 -1.55
CA LYS A 55 -2.46 2.96 -1.79
C LYS A 55 -2.73 2.59 -3.25
N THR A 56 -2.09 3.25 -4.21
CA THR A 56 -2.20 2.92 -5.64
C THR A 56 -1.76 1.48 -5.92
N VAL A 57 -0.60 1.05 -5.39
CA VAL A 57 -0.14 -0.34 -5.53
C VAL A 57 -1.10 -1.34 -4.88
N ALA A 58 -1.63 -1.00 -3.70
CA ALA A 58 -2.61 -1.85 -3.01
C ALA A 58 -3.91 -2.03 -3.82
N ASN A 59 -4.38 -0.99 -4.50
CA ASN A 59 -5.53 -1.07 -5.41
C ASN A 59 -5.27 -1.97 -6.61
N MET A 60 -4.10 -1.87 -7.24
CA MET A 60 -3.72 -2.77 -8.34
C MET A 60 -3.72 -4.25 -7.90
N ILE A 61 -3.22 -4.55 -6.69
CA ILE A 61 -3.24 -5.92 -6.14
C ILE A 61 -4.68 -6.39 -5.87
N LYS A 62 -5.55 -5.52 -5.35
CA LYS A 62 -6.98 -5.83 -5.14
C LYS A 62 -7.69 -6.12 -6.46
N GLU A 63 -7.41 -5.36 -7.51
CA GLU A 63 -7.96 -5.58 -8.85
C GLU A 63 -7.56 -6.95 -9.37
N ILE A 64 -6.26 -7.30 -9.32
CA ILE A 64 -5.77 -8.63 -9.74
C ILE A 64 -6.48 -9.75 -8.97
N ARG A 65 -6.60 -9.64 -7.64
CA ARG A 65 -7.29 -10.66 -6.82
C ARG A 65 -8.75 -10.84 -7.24
N THR A 66 -9.44 -9.74 -7.53
CA THR A 66 -10.84 -9.73 -7.98
C THR A 66 -10.97 -10.32 -9.38
N THR A 67 -10.15 -9.86 -10.34
CA THR A 67 -10.18 -10.31 -11.74
C THR A 67 -9.84 -11.78 -11.89
N PHE A 68 -8.90 -12.30 -11.11
CA PHE A 68 -8.46 -13.70 -11.19
C PHE A 68 -9.14 -14.62 -10.15
N ASN A 69 -10.13 -14.12 -9.41
CA ASN A 69 -10.88 -14.85 -8.38
C ASN A 69 -9.97 -15.64 -7.40
N ILE A 70 -8.84 -15.04 -7.04
CA ILE A 70 -7.86 -15.64 -6.12
C ILE A 70 -8.41 -15.50 -4.70
N LYS A 71 -8.68 -16.62 -4.04
CA LYS A 71 -9.21 -16.66 -2.67
C LYS A 71 -8.16 -16.08 -1.71
N ASN A 72 -8.57 -15.11 -0.89
CA ASN A 72 -7.71 -14.49 0.13
C ASN A 72 -7.26 -15.57 1.12
N ASP A 73 -5.95 -15.72 1.26
CA ASP A 73 -5.24 -16.77 1.99
C ASP A 73 -4.80 -16.35 3.40
N PHE A 74 -5.06 -15.09 3.79
CA PHE A 74 -4.80 -14.62 5.15
C PHE A 74 -5.79 -15.22 6.16
N THR A 75 -5.25 -15.84 7.21
CA THR A 75 -6.02 -16.37 8.35
C THR A 75 -6.27 -15.29 9.41
N GLU A 76 -7.38 -15.40 10.17
CA GLU A 76 -7.78 -14.41 11.18
C GLU A 76 -6.72 -14.19 12.28
N GLU A 77 -5.90 -15.20 12.57
CA GLU A 77 -4.80 -15.13 13.54
C GLU A 77 -3.65 -14.25 13.05
N GLU A 78 -3.30 -14.36 11.76
CA GLU A 78 -2.29 -13.51 11.12
C GLU A 78 -2.78 -12.05 11.07
N GLU A 79 -4.08 -11.82 10.86
CA GLU A 79 -4.69 -10.47 10.93
C GLU A 79 -4.67 -9.88 12.35
N ALA A 80 -4.76 -10.70 13.40
CA ALA A 80 -4.69 -10.27 14.79
C ALA A 80 -3.26 -9.91 15.22
N GLN A 81 -2.26 -10.65 14.75
CA GLN A 81 -0.85 -10.40 15.05
C GLN A 81 -0.35 -9.11 14.40
N VAL A 82 -0.79 -8.84 13.16
CA VAL A 82 -0.52 -7.59 12.43
C VAL A 82 -1.14 -6.35 13.11
N ARG A 83 -2.29 -6.50 13.81
CA ARG A 83 -2.88 -5.41 14.61
C ARG A 83 -2.01 -5.01 15.79
N LYS A 84 -1.35 -5.96 16.46
CA LYS A 84 -0.43 -5.69 17.56
C LYS A 84 0.87 -5.05 17.07
N GLU A 85 1.40 -5.48 15.92
CA GLU A 85 2.67 -4.95 15.39
C GLU A 85 2.57 -3.52 14.84
N ASN A 86 1.44 -3.14 14.23
CA ASN A 86 1.24 -1.78 13.72
C ASN A 86 0.92 -0.73 14.79
N GLN A 87 0.61 -1.15 16.02
CA GLN A 87 0.27 -0.25 17.14
C GLN A 87 1.46 0.66 17.53
N TRP A 88 2.68 0.21 17.26
CA TRP A 88 3.92 0.98 17.49
C TRP A 88 4.22 2.03 16.40
N SER A 89 3.50 2.03 15.27
CA SER A 89 3.74 2.96 14.16
C SER A 89 2.80 4.17 14.14
N GLU A 90 1.80 4.24 15.04
CA GLU A 90 0.87 5.37 15.16
C GLU A 90 1.31 6.41 16.22
N GLU A 91 2.42 6.19 16.93
CA GLU A 91 2.91 7.08 18.01
C GLU A 91 3.93 8.17 17.58
N LYS A 92 4.13 8.45 16.28
CA LYS A 92 4.96 9.60 15.84
C LYS A 92 4.49 10.32 14.57
#